data_AF-A0A2G9T8C7-F1
#
_entry.id   AF-A0A2G9T8C7-F1
#
_cell.length_a   1.000
_cell.length_b   1.000
_cell.length_c   1.000
_cell.angle_alpha   90.00
_cell.angle_beta   90.00
_cell.angle_gamma   90.00
#
_symmetry.space_group_name_H-M   'P 1'
#
loop_
_entity.id
_entity.type
_entity.pdbx_description
1 polymer ?
#
loop_
_entity_poly.entity_id
_entity_poly.type
_entity_poly.pdbx_seq_one_letter_code
_entity_poly.pdbx_strand_id
1 'polypeptide(L)' 'IEFMSVFREYRLYVEDAEVQVLSLLYVDRSYAFNIVLPKTRFGLSEIRWKLTGERIEKLLSELDQAY' A
#
# COMPACT_ATOMS: atom_id res chain seq x y z
N ILE A 1 -12.17 13.93 12.79
CA ILE A 1 -12.15 12.70 11.95
C ILE A 1 -11.62 11.60 12.82
N GLU A 2 -12.35 10.48 12.92
CA GLU A 2 -11.91 9.31 13.67
C GLU A 2 -11.06 8.42 12.77
N PHE A 3 -9.97 7.88 13.33
CA PHE A 3 -9.06 6.99 12.61
C PHE A 3 -9.22 5.57 13.13
N MET A 4 -9.36 4.62 12.21
CA MET A 4 -9.31 3.20 12.55
C MET A 4 -7.88 2.85 12.94
N SER A 5 -7.71 2.19 14.09
CA SER A 5 -6.42 1.71 14.57
C SER A 5 -6.52 0.25 14.99
N VAL A 6 -5.43 -0.49 14.82
CA VAL A 6 -5.28 -1.86 15.31
C VAL A 6 -3.83 -2.06 15.70
N PHE A 7 -3.58 -2.91 16.69
CA PHE A 7 -2.24 -3.23 17.17
C PHE A 7 -1.92 -4.70 16.93
N ARG A 8 -0.68 -4.99 16.49
CA ARG A 8 -0.14 -6.35 16.32
C ARG A 8 -0.91 -7.23 15.32
N GLU A 9 -1.34 -6.65 14.21
CA GLU A 9 -1.93 -7.41 13.10
C GLU A 9 -0.92 -7.51 11.96
N TYR A 10 -0.75 -8.72 11.43
CA TYR A 10 0.08 -8.93 10.25
C TYR A 10 -0.59 -8.29 9.04
N ARG A 11 0.14 -7.39 8.38
CA ARG A 11 -0.30 -6.76 7.15
C ARG A 11 0.75 -6.94 6.09
N LEU A 12 0.29 -7.11 4.86
CA LEU A 12 1.18 -7.14 3.71
C LEU A 12 1.64 -5.71 3.45
N TYR A 13 2.94 -5.52 3.38
CA TYR A 13 3.56 -4.22 3.29
C TYR A 13 4.74 -4.27 2.32
N VAL A 14 4.90 -3.18 1.57
CA VAL A 14 6.11 -2.91 0.79
C VAL A 14 6.31 -1.41 0.74
N GLU A 15 7.55 -0.98 0.52
CA GLU A 15 7.84 0.40 0.21
C GLU A 15 8.95 0.52 -0.82
N ASP A 16 8.88 1.58 -1.62
CA ASP A 16 9.95 2.01 -2.51
C ASP A 16 10.47 3.40 -2.09
N ALA A 17 11.24 4.05 -2.95
CA ALA A 17 11.81 5.37 -2.68
C ALA A 17 10.74 6.49 -2.54
N GLU A 18 9.56 6.33 -3.13
CA GLU A 18 8.54 7.38 -3.23
C GLU A 18 7.23 7.04 -2.48
N VAL A 19 6.87 5.77 -2.36
CA VAL A 19 5.60 5.32 -1.79
C VAL A 19 5.74 4.17 -0.78
N GLN A 20 4.75 4.06 0.09
CA GLN A 20 4.49 2.91 0.94
C GLN A 20 3.17 2.29 0.51
N VAL A 21 3.12 0.95 0.47
CA VAL A 21 1.92 0.20 0.10
C VAL A 21 1.55 -0.73 1.24
N LEU A 22 0.28 -0.67 1.64
CA LEU A 22 -0.31 -1.55 2.64
C LEU A 22 -1.46 -2.32 2.01
N SER A 23 -1.42 -3.65 2.04
CA SER A 23 -2.52 -4.49 1.56
C SER A 23 -3.29 -5.09 2.73
N LEU A 24 -4.60 -4.85 2.75
CA LEU A 24 -5.54 -5.37 3.73
C LEU A 24 -6.39 -6.44 3.03
N LEU A 25 -6.14 -7.71 3.36
CA LEU A 25 -6.91 -8.83 2.82
C LEU A 25 -8.35 -8.77 3.34
N TYR A 26 -9.31 -9.00 2.44
CA TYR A 26 -10.69 -9.22 2.85
C TYR A 26 -10.88 -10.66 3.36
N VAL A 27 -12.08 -10.96 3.86
CA VAL A 27 -12.47 -12.33 4.25
C VAL A 27 -12.31 -13.29 3.07
N ASP A 28 -12.71 -12.86 1.88
CA ASP A 28 -12.33 -13.52 0.63
C ASP A 28 -10.93 -13.06 0.23
N ARG A 29 -9.98 -14.00 0.24
CA ARG A 29 -8.57 -13.75 -0.07
C ARG A 29 -8.29 -13.53 -1.56
N SER A 30 -9.32 -13.67 -2.41
CA SER A 30 -9.24 -13.30 -3.82
C SER A 30 -9.17 -11.79 -4.04
N TYR A 31 -9.47 -11.00 -3.00
CA TYR A 31 -9.47 -9.54 -3.04
C TYR A 31 -8.70 -8.93 -1.87
N ALA A 32 -8.12 -7.76 -2.12
CA ALA A 32 -7.42 -6.98 -1.10
C ALA A 32 -7.65 -5.49 -1.31
N PHE A 33 -7.69 -4.74 -0.21
CA PHE A 33 -7.70 -3.29 -0.22
C PHE A 33 -6.27 -2.77 -0.09
N ASN A 34 -5.76 -2.19 -1.18
CA ASN A 34 -4.41 -1.64 -1.23
C ASN A 34 -4.44 -0.13 -0.97
N ILE A 35 -3.68 0.32 0.01
CA ILE A 35 -3.48 1.72 0.34
C ILE A 35 -2.09 2.10 -0.15
N VAL A 36 -2.01 3.06 -1.08
CA VAL A 36 -0.74 3.62 -1.55
C VAL A 36 -0.57 5.01 -0.95
N LEU A 37 0.46 5.17 -0.12
CA LEU A 37 0.76 6.39 0.60
C LEU A 37 2.07 7.00 0.10
N PRO A 38 2.05 8.20 -0.51
CA PRO A 38 3.27 8.94 -0.83
C PRO A 38 4.08 9.28 0.42
N LYS A 39 5.39 9.03 0.38
CA LYS A 39 6.33 9.44 1.44
C LYS A 39 6.49 10.97 1.48
N THR A 40 6.36 11.62 0.32
CA THR A 40 6.43 13.09 0.21
C THR A 40 5.09 13.72 0.58
N ARG A 41 5.12 14.70 1.49
CA ARG A 41 3.94 15.49 1.87
C ARG A 41 3.34 16.18 0.63
N PHE A 42 2.02 16.02 0.43
CA PHE A 42 1.29 16.50 -0.76
C PHE A 42 1.75 15.90 -2.11
N GLY A 43 2.52 14.81 -2.12
CA GLY A 43 3.02 14.16 -3.33
C GLY A 43 2.00 13.34 -4.12
N LEU A 44 0.73 13.29 -3.70
CA LEU A 44 -0.28 12.41 -4.33
C LEU A 44 -0.50 12.73 -5.81
N SER A 45 -0.50 14.02 -6.19
CA SER A 45 -0.67 14.45 -7.58
C SER A 45 0.44 13.93 -8.48
N GLU A 46 1.70 13.99 -8.02
CA GLU A 46 2.87 13.51 -8.74
C GLU A 46 2.87 11.98 -8.84
N ILE A 47 2.62 11.30 -7.71
CA ILE A 47 2.56 9.84 -7.66
C ILE A 47 1.47 9.29 -8.58
N ARG A 48 0.30 9.95 -8.65
CA ARG A 48 -0.80 9.50 -9.51
C ARG A 48 -0.38 9.34 -10.98
N TRP A 49 0.50 10.20 -11.49
CA TRP A 49 1.00 10.10 -12.86
C TRP A 49 2.10 9.05 -13.03
N LYS A 50 2.84 8.74 -11.95
CA LYS A 50 3.92 7.75 -11.94
C LYS A 50 3.45 6.33 -11.61
N LEU A 51 2.20 6.15 -11.16
CA LEU A 51 1.61 4.87 -10.77
C LEU A 51 1.14 4.10 -12.02
N THR A 52 2.08 3.66 -12.86
CA THR A 52 1.79 2.86 -14.05
C THR A 52 1.38 1.43 -13.66
N GLY A 53 0.71 0.71 -14.57
CA GLY A 53 0.32 -0.68 -14.35
C GLY A 53 1.50 -1.57 -13.96
N GLU A 54 2.61 -1.47 -14.68
CA GLU A 54 3.86 -2.19 -14.39
C GLU A 54 4.40 -1.88 -12.98
N ARG A 55 4.37 -0.60 -12.57
CA ARG A 55 4.84 -0.20 -11.24
C ARG A 55 3.93 -0.75 -10.14
N ILE A 56 2.61 -0.71 -10.35
CA ILE A 56 1.64 -1.29 -9.41
C ILE A 56 1.88 -2.79 -9.29
N GLU A 57 2.00 -3.51 -10.42
CA GLU A 57 2.25 -4.94 -10.45
C GLU A 57 3.54 -5.30 -9.69
N LYS A 58 4.63 -4.55 -9.95
CA LYS A 58 5.89 -4.74 -9.23
C LYS A 58 5.73 -4.57 -7.72
N LEU A 59 5.14 -3.46 -7.27
CA LEU A 59 4.90 -3.20 -5.85
C LEU A 59 4.05 -4.31 -5.22
N LEU A 60 2.99 -4.77 -5.90
CA LEU A 60 2.14 -5.84 -5.38
C LEU A 60 2.84 -7.20 -5.35
N SER A 61 3.77 -7.47 -6.27
CA SER A 61 4.56 -8.71 -6.29
C SER A 61 5.60 -8.78 -5.15
N GLU A 62 6.03 -7.64 -4.64
CA GLU A 62 7.01 -7.50 -3.56
C GLU A 62 6.35 -7.38 -2.17
N LEU A 63 5.02 -7.45 -2.09
CA LEU A 63 4.30 -7.44 -0.81
C LEU A 63 4.71 -8.62 0.06
N ASP A 64 5.25 -8.32 1.24
CA ASP A 64 5.60 -9.31 2.26
C ASP A 64 4.95 -8.99 3.61
N GLN A 65 4.86 -9.97 4.50
CA GLN A 65 4.32 -9.78 5.84
C GLN A 65 5.26 -8.90 6.66
N ALA A 66 4.80 -7.70 7.04
CA ALA A 66 5.48 -6.83 8.00
C ALA A 66 4.85 -6.93 9.39
N TYR A 67 5.68 -6.76 10.42
CA TYR A 67 5.35 -6.87 11.84
C TYR A 67 5.06 -5.51 12.49
#